data_AF-A0A6M3JJY6-F1
#
_entry.id   AF-A0A6M3JJY6-F1
#
_cell.length_a   1.000
_cell.length_b   1.000
_cell.length_c   1.000
_cell.angle_alpha   90.00
_cell.angle_beta   90.00
_cell.angle_gamma   90.00
#
_symmetry.space_group_name_H-M   'P 1'
#
loop_
_entity.id
_entity.type
_entity.pdbx_description
1 polymer ?
#
loop_
_entity_poly.entity_id
_entity_poly.type
_entity_poly.pdbx_seq_one_letter_code
_entity_poly.pdbx_strand_id
1 'polypeptide(L)'
;MEKFKWGVVILIVLIFGMSGFVYAKEKTRGRTKERINIYDKDWQRKGYVKEGSTWSTIYDRNNQKKGYIKDGNVYDKNWNRILNTKE
;
A
#
# COMPACT_ATOMS: atom_id res chain seq x y z
N MET A 1 5.07 11.79 -15.08
CA MET A 1 4.11 11.73 -13.97
C MET A 1 3.52 10.33 -13.96
N GLU A 2 4.15 9.42 -13.22
CA GLU A 2 3.76 8.01 -13.20
C GLU A 2 2.38 7.85 -12.57
N LYS A 3 1.58 6.96 -13.16
CA LYS A 3 0.22 6.60 -12.74
C LYS A 3 0.25 6.02 -11.33
N PHE A 4 0.32 6.87 -10.31
CA PHE A 4 0.04 6.49 -8.93
C PHE A 4 -1.44 6.12 -8.91
N LYS A 5 -1.72 4.83 -9.12
CA LYS A 5 -3.07 4.31 -9.35
C LYS A 5 -3.92 4.71 -8.15
N TRP A 6 -4.97 5.50 -8.37
CA TRP A 6 -5.95 5.94 -7.35
C TRP A 6 -6.41 4.80 -6.42
N GLY A 7 -6.43 3.56 -6.92
CA GLY A 7 -6.69 2.36 -6.13
C GLY A 7 -5.75 2.14 -4.92
N VAL A 8 -4.49 2.59 -4.96
CA VAL A 8 -3.54 2.48 -3.83
C VAL A 8 -3.90 3.46 -2.72
N VAL A 9 -4.37 4.66 -3.07
CA VAL A 9 -4.77 5.69 -2.10
C VAL A 9 -6.06 5.27 -1.38
N ILE A 10 -7.07 4.83 -2.14
CA ILE A 10 -8.36 4.36 -1.61
C ILE A 10 -8.19 3.16 -0.67
N LEU A 11 -7.30 2.23 -1.04
CA LEU A 11 -6.92 1.07 -0.25
C LEU A 11 -6.37 1.40 1.14
N ILE A 12 -5.48 2.41 1.21
CA ILE A 12 -4.83 2.79 2.46
C ILE A 12 -5.83 3.45 3.40
N VAL A 13 -6.75 4.25 2.84
CA VAL A 13 -7.89 4.78 3.58
C VAL A 13 -8.77 3.66 4.14
N LEU A 14 -9.01 2.58 3.39
CA LEU A 14 -9.84 1.45 3.85
C LEU A 14 -9.15 0.56 4.89
N ILE A 15 -7.87 0.26 4.73
CA ILE A 15 -7.13 -0.62 5.66
C ILE A 15 -6.77 0.11 6.96
N PHE A 16 -6.47 1.40 6.90
CA PHE A 16 -6.07 2.19 8.07
C PHE A 16 -7.19 3.09 8.61
N GLY A 17 -8.35 3.15 7.94
CA GLY A 17 -9.57 3.83 8.42
C GLY A 17 -9.45 5.34 8.61
N MET A 18 -8.50 6.01 7.95
CA MET A 18 -8.14 7.40 8.28
C MET A 18 -7.98 8.28 7.03
N SER A 19 -8.54 9.49 7.10
CA SER A 19 -8.36 10.58 6.13
C SER A 19 -7.13 11.43 6.53
N GLY A 20 -6.24 11.73 5.58
CA GLY A 20 -5.08 12.62 5.80
C GLY A 20 -3.71 11.94 5.84
N PHE A 21 -3.43 11.00 4.91
CA PHE A 21 -2.11 10.39 4.79
C PHE A 21 -1.19 11.14 3.81
N VAL A 22 0.09 11.19 4.15
CA VAL A 22 1.19 11.61 3.27
C VAL A 22 1.93 10.37 2.79
N TYR A 23 2.27 10.34 1.50
CA TYR A 23 2.93 9.21 0.85
C TYR A 23 4.33 9.59 0.41
N ALA A 24 5.32 8.78 0.80
CA ALA A 24 6.68 8.93 0.29
C ALA A 24 7.14 7.62 -0.37
N LYS A 25 7.51 7.71 -1.64
CA LYS A 25 8.16 6.61 -2.36
C LYS A 25 9.64 6.64 -2.03
N GLU A 26 10.11 5.63 -1.31
CA GLU A 26 11.53 5.51 -1.00
C GLU A 26 12.19 4.59 -2.04
N LYS A 27 13.01 5.18 -2.90
CA LYS A 27 13.79 4.45 -3.91
C LYS A 27 15.20 4.21 -3.36
N THR A 28 15.39 3.10 -2.65
CA THR A 28 16.73 2.71 -2.18
C THR A 28 17.56 2.21 -3.35
N ARG A 29 18.60 2.98 -3.73
CA ARG A 29 19.61 2.59 -4.73
C ARG A 29 20.37 1.37 -4.22
N GLY A 30 20.07 0.19 -4.75
CA GLY A 30 20.92 -1.00 -4.58
C GLY A 30 20.22 -2.35 -4.53
N ARG A 31 18.97 -2.45 -4.07
CA ARG A 31 18.22 -3.73 -4.09
C ARG A 31 16.72 -3.49 -4.26
N THR A 32 16.22 -4.03 -5.36
CA THR A 32 14.88 -3.96 -5.96
C THR A 32 13.74 -4.30 -5.00
N LYS A 33 13.40 -3.40 -4.08
CA LYS A 33 12.15 -3.45 -3.31
C LYS A 33 11.61 -2.03 -3.26
N GLU A 34 10.86 -1.64 -4.29
CA GLU A 34 10.13 -0.37 -4.25
C GLU A 34 9.17 -0.43 -3.06
N ARG A 35 9.38 0.47 -2.09
CA ARG A 35 8.52 0.60 -0.92
C ARG A 35 7.87 1.96 -0.94
N ILE A 36 6.57 1.96 -0.70
CA ILE A 36 5.76 3.17 -0.52
C ILE A 36 5.45 3.23 0.96
N ASN A 37 6.09 4.15 1.67
CA ASN A 37 5.81 4.38 3.08
C ASN A 37 4.52 5.20 3.22
N ILE A 38 3.74 4.86 4.25
CA ILE A 38 2.44 5.44 4.55
C ILE A 38 2.56 6.16 5.88
N TYR A 39 2.33 7.48 5.88
CA TYR A 39 2.44 8.32 7.06
C TYR A 39 1.12 9.03 7.34
N ASP A 40 0.72 9.12 8.60
CA ASP A 40 -0.39 9.99 8.95
C ASP A 40 -0.04 11.49 8.77
N LYS A 41 -1.00 12.37 9.03
CA LYS A 41 -0.85 13.83 8.95
C LYS A 41 0.28 14.38 9.83
N ASP A 42 0.64 13.65 10.88
CA ASP A 42 1.68 14.03 11.84
C ASP A 42 3.03 13.38 11.48
N TRP A 43 3.15 12.90 10.23
CA TRP A 43 4.33 12.23 9.67
C TRP A 43 4.73 10.95 10.42
N GLN A 44 3.82 10.31 11.16
CA GLN A 44 4.08 9.04 11.81
C GLN A 44 3.82 7.90 10.85
N ARG A 45 4.85 7.05 10.62
CA ARG A 45 4.71 5.89 9.73
C ARG A 45 3.67 4.92 10.31
N LYS A 46 2.56 4.70 9.60
CA LYS A 46 1.55 3.69 9.93
C LYS A 46 1.78 2.36 9.24
N GLY A 47 2.48 2.37 8.11
CA GLY A 47 2.75 1.16 7.35
C GLY A 47 3.53 1.44 6.08
N TYR A 48 3.63 0.42 5.24
CA TYR A 48 4.19 0.55 3.92
C TYR A 48 3.63 -0.51 2.97
N VAL A 49 3.56 -0.16 1.69
CA VAL A 49 3.33 -1.12 0.61
C VAL A 49 4.68 -1.52 0.05
N LYS A 50 4.91 -2.81 -0.08
CA LYS A 50 6.08 -3.36 -0.75
C LYS A 50 5.64 -3.90 -2.10
N GLU A 51 6.17 -3.32 -3.16
CA GLU A 51 5.93 -3.81 -4.50
C GLU A 51 6.68 -5.13 -4.71
N GLY A 52 5.97 -6.12 -5.23
CA GLY A 52 6.51 -7.42 -5.62
C GLY A 52 6.25 -7.65 -7.10
N SER A 53 6.97 -8.61 -7.69
CA SER A 53 6.90 -8.87 -9.14
C SER A 53 5.51 -9.31 -9.62
N THR A 54 4.74 -10.00 -8.76
CA THR A 54 3.41 -10.55 -9.10
C THR A 54 2.27 -9.86 -8.36
N TRP A 55 2.52 -9.41 -7.13
CA TRP A 55 1.56 -8.67 -6.32
C TRP A 55 2.31 -7.77 -5.34
N SER A 56 1.68 -6.68 -4.92
CA SER A 56 2.18 -5.83 -3.85
C SER A 56 1.64 -6.31 -2.51
N THR A 57 2.47 -6.28 -1.47
CA THR A 57 2.07 -6.69 -0.11
C THR A 57 2.01 -5.47 0.80
N ILE A 58 0.96 -5.39 1.59
CA ILE A 58 0.70 -4.27 2.51
C ILE A 58 1.13 -4.69 3.90
N TYR A 59 1.96 -3.86 4.51
CA TYR A 59 2.47 -4.06 5.85
C TYR A 59 2.06 -2.89 6.75
N ASP A 60 1.81 -3.17 8.02
CA ASP A 60 1.75 -2.13 9.03
C ASP A 60 3.16 -1.68 9.48
N ARG A 61 3.19 -0.71 10.39
CA ARG A 61 4.43 -0.15 10.97
C ARG A 61 5.30 -1.19 11.68
N ASN A 62 4.70 -2.30 12.13
CA ASN A 62 5.32 -3.41 12.85
C ASN A 62 5.74 -4.55 11.88
N ASN A 63 5.70 -4.32 10.57
CA ASN A 63 5.95 -5.31 9.53
C ASN A 63 4.95 -6.49 9.53
N GLN A 64 3.76 -6.33 10.11
CA GLN A 64 2.71 -7.36 10.01
C GLN A 64 1.95 -7.19 8.69
N LYS A 65 1.72 -8.29 7.99
CA LYS A 65 0.97 -8.30 6.73
C LYS A 65 -0.50 -7.96 7.00
N LYS A 66 -1.02 -6.95 6.31
CA LYS A 66 -2.43 -6.54 6.40
C LYS A 66 -3.25 -6.95 5.17
N GLY A 67 -2.60 -7.09 4.01
CA GLY A 67 -3.28 -7.47 2.77
C GLY A 67 -2.38 -7.46 1.55
N TYR A 68 -3.00 -7.63 0.38
CA TYR A 68 -2.32 -7.74 -0.91
C TYR A 68 -3.02 -6.91 -1.98
N ILE A 69 -2.26 -6.55 -3.01
CA ILE A 69 -2.75 -5.89 -4.22
C ILE A 69 -2.32 -6.74 -5.40
N LYS A 70 -3.29 -7.23 -6.16
CA LYS A 70 -3.03 -8.01 -7.38
C LYS A 70 -3.97 -7.55 -8.48
N ASP A 71 -3.42 -7.17 -9.62
CA ASP A 71 -4.19 -6.77 -10.80
C ASP A 71 -5.24 -5.69 -10.53
N GLY A 72 -4.96 -4.69 -9.67
CA GLY A 72 -5.96 -3.67 -9.31
C GLY A 72 -7.10 -4.19 -8.41
N ASN A 73 -6.97 -5.39 -7.87
CA ASN A 73 -7.85 -5.89 -6.81
C ASN A 73 -7.12 -5.82 -5.48
N VAL A 74 -7.88 -5.54 -4.43
CA VAL A 74 -7.43 -5.48 -3.05
C VAL A 74 -7.89 -6.73 -2.34
N TYR A 75 -6.98 -7.34 -1.60
CA TYR A 75 -7.25 -8.54 -0.81
C TYR A 75 -6.84 -8.32 0.64
N ASP A 76 -7.59 -8.93 1.56
CA ASP A 76 -7.18 -9.05 2.95
C ASP A 76 -5.97 -10.01 3.10
N LYS A 77 -5.50 -10.19 4.34
CA LYS A 77 -4.41 -11.15 4.66
C LYS A 77 -4.73 -12.61 4.30
N ASN A 78 -6.00 -12.95 4.11
CA ASN A 78 -6.51 -14.28 3.81
C ASN A 78 -6.88 -14.44 2.31
N TRP A 79 -6.51 -13.49 1.44
CA TRP A 79 -6.88 -13.46 0.02
C TRP A 79 -8.38 -13.32 -0.27
N ASN A 80 -9.17 -12.83 0.68
CA ASN A 80 -10.54 -12.42 0.41
C ASN A 80 -10.52 -11.07 -0.31
N ARG A 81 -11.15 -10.98 -1.46
CA ARG A 81 -11.24 -9.74 -2.22
C ARG A 81 -12.13 -8.75 -1.46
N ILE A 82 -11.55 -7.61 -1.08
CA ILE A 82 -12.27 -6.52 -0.40
C ILE A 82 -12.79 -5.52 -1.45
N LEU A 83 -12.02 -5.25 -2.50
CA LEU A 83 -12.34 -4.21 -3.48
C LEU A 83 -11.80 -4.56 -4.87
N ASN A 84 -12.56 -4.19 -5.90
CA ASN A 84 -12.14 -4.20 -7.29
C ASN A 84 -11.94 -2.75 -7.76
N THR A 85 -10.75 -2.40 -8.26
CA THR A 85 -10.46 -1.04 -8.76
C THR A 85 -10.41 -0.99 -10.29
N LYS A 86 -10.99 -1.99 -10.99
CA LYS A 86 -11.06 -2.06 -12.46
C LYS A 86 -12.40 -1.60 -13.06
N GLU A 87 -13.31 -1.04 -12.27
CA GLU A 87 -14.53 -0.42 -12.83
C GLU A 87 -14.27 1.00 -13.31
#